data_AF-A0A916DXU6-F1
#
_entry.id   AF-A0A916DXU6-F1
#
_cell.length_a   1.000
_cell.length_b   1.000
_cell.length_c   1.000
_cell.angle_alpha   90.00
_cell.angle_beta   90.00
_cell.angle_gamma   90.00
#
_symmetry.space_group_name_H-M   'P 1'
#
loop_
_entity.id
_entity.type
_entity.pdbx_description
1 polymer ?
#
loop_
_entity_poly.entity_id
_entity_poly.type
_entity_poly.pdbx_seq_one_letter_code
_entity_poly.pdbx_strand_id
1 'polypeptide(L)'
;MNANPNERPTAEELKNIFDFWDDSIKGKNDEIEEFGYKGKEIKAAFEEADKEIPNISTSYEKNSDAVYTSRAFTFSNSLPKPVNSSIITSYVNNEVCDSRLIDLKVSNSIQLRDTDDEIK
;
A
#
# COMPACT_ATOMS: atom_id res chain seq x y z
N MET A 1 -10.93 3.77 -2.04
CA MET A 1 -10.41 4.94 -2.80
C MET A 1 -10.46 4.62 -4.28
N ASN A 2 -10.99 5.53 -5.10
CA ASN A 2 -11.13 5.29 -6.54
C ASN A 2 -9.76 5.29 -7.24
N ALA A 3 -9.54 4.33 -8.14
CA ALA A 3 -8.32 4.25 -8.94
C ALA A 3 -8.18 5.47 -9.87
N ASN A 4 -9.29 5.94 -10.45
CA ASN A 4 -9.35 7.14 -11.26
C ASN A 4 -9.17 8.39 -10.37
N PRO A 5 -8.11 9.19 -10.58
CA PRO A 5 -7.86 10.40 -9.78
C PRO A 5 -8.98 11.43 -9.86
N ASN A 6 -9.67 11.53 -11.00
CA ASN A 6 -10.74 12.50 -11.21
C ASN A 6 -12.03 12.12 -10.46
N GLU A 7 -12.15 10.88 -10.01
CA GLU A 7 -13.27 10.38 -9.21
C GLU A 7 -12.91 10.28 -7.72
N ARG A 8 -11.74 10.79 -7.32
CA ARG A 8 -11.38 10.89 -5.90
C ARG A 8 -12.01 12.15 -5.32
N PRO A 9 -12.54 12.07 -4.10
CA PRO A 9 -12.89 13.27 -3.36
C PRO A 9 -11.67 14.16 -3.15
N THR A 10 -11.91 15.46 -3.12
CA THR A 10 -10.94 16.47 -2.67
C THR A 10 -10.57 16.25 -1.21
N ALA A 11 -9.49 16.90 -0.76
CA ALA A 11 -9.08 16.83 0.64
C ALA A 11 -10.15 17.39 1.61
N GLU A 12 -10.89 18.41 1.18
CA GLU A 12 -11.98 19.00 1.96
C GLU A 12 -13.18 18.05 2.06
N GLU A 13 -13.59 17.43 0.95
CA GLU A 13 -14.66 16.42 0.96
C GLU A 13 -14.29 15.21 1.84
N LEU A 14 -13.03 14.75 1.77
CA LEU A 14 -12.52 13.69 2.65
C LEU A 14 -12.60 14.08 4.12
N LYS A 15 -12.21 15.31 4.47
CA LYS A 15 -12.31 15.81 5.84
C LYS A 15 -13.75 15.74 6.33
N ASN A 16 -14.71 16.21 5.53
CA ASN A 16 -16.12 16.20 5.90
C ASN A 16 -16.67 14.78 6.09
N ILE A 17 -16.28 13.84 5.22
CA ILE A 17 -16.63 12.42 5.36
C ILE A 17 -16.09 11.85 6.69
N PHE A 18 -14.83 12.13 7.03
CA PHE A 18 -14.23 11.63 8.27
C PHE A 18 -14.83 12.28 9.52
N ASP A 19 -15.13 13.58 9.50
CA ASP A 19 -15.81 14.25 10.61
C ASP A 19 -17.20 13.63 10.84
N PHE A 20 -17.95 13.34 9.77
CA PHE A 20 -19.24 12.66 9.86
C PHE A 20 -19.12 11.24 10.43
N TRP A 21 -18.10 10.49 10.03
CA TRP A 21 -17.82 9.14 10.57
C TRP A 21 -17.49 9.18 12.07
N ASP A 22 -16.64 10.10 12.50
CA ASP A 22 -16.24 10.26 13.90
C ASP A 22 -17.45 10.61 14.80
N ASP A 23 -18.30 11.52 14.35
CA ASP A 23 -19.53 11.86 15.08
C ASP A 23 -20.55 10.72 15.10
N SER A 24 -20.63 9.94 14.01
CA SER A 24 -21.50 8.76 13.92
C SER A 24 -21.07 7.63 14.85
N ILE A 25 -19.77 7.34 14.93
CA ILE A 25 -19.21 6.35 15.87
C ILE A 25 -19.50 6.77 17.32
N LYS A 26 -19.49 8.08 17.61
CA LYS A 26 -19.86 8.67 18.91
C LYS A 26 -21.38 8.67 19.18
N GLY A 27 -22.20 8.21 18.24
CA GLY A 27 -23.66 8.13 18.38
C GLY A 27 -24.39 9.47 18.25
N LYS A 28 -23.72 10.52 17.73
CA LYS A 28 -24.33 11.85 17.60
C LYS A 28 -25.25 11.96 16.37
N ASN A 29 -24.96 11.17 15.34
CA ASN A 29 -25.53 11.30 13.99
C ASN A 29 -26.31 10.06 13.54
N ASP A 30 -26.78 9.21 14.46
CA ASP A 30 -27.37 7.89 14.16
C ASP A 30 -28.47 7.91 13.10
N GLU A 31 -29.36 8.91 13.15
CA GLU A 31 -30.47 9.08 12.20
C GLU A 31 -30.18 10.08 11.07
N ILE A 32 -29.02 10.74 11.09
CA ILE A 32 -28.60 11.66 10.03
C ILE A 32 -28.08 10.83 8.86
N GLU A 33 -28.51 11.20 7.65
CA GLU A 33 -28.10 10.58 6.40
C GLU A 33 -27.29 11.59 5.58
N GLU A 34 -26.01 11.29 5.38
CA GLU A 34 -25.10 12.04 4.52
C GLU A 34 -24.24 11.06 3.71
N PHE A 35 -23.75 11.50 2.54
CA PHE A 35 -22.89 10.69 1.67
C PHE A 35 -23.49 9.32 1.23
N GLY A 36 -24.81 9.16 1.36
CA GLY A 36 -25.56 7.97 0.94
C GLY A 36 -25.71 6.87 2.01
N TYR A 37 -25.42 7.17 3.27
CA TYR A 37 -25.61 6.23 4.39
C TYR A 37 -25.95 6.99 5.69
N LYS A 38 -26.59 6.27 6.62
CA LYS A 38 -26.92 6.79 7.95
C LYS A 38 -25.77 6.60 8.93
N GLY A 39 -25.66 7.49 9.92
CA GLY A 39 -24.63 7.39 10.95
C GLY A 39 -24.64 6.04 11.68
N LYS A 40 -25.81 5.47 11.96
CA LYS A 40 -25.93 4.15 12.59
C LYS A 40 -25.38 3.01 11.74
N GLU A 41 -25.43 3.12 10.42
CA GLU A 41 -24.89 2.11 9.50
C GLU A 41 -23.36 2.12 9.54
N ILE A 42 -22.75 3.30 9.65
CA ILE A 42 -21.29 3.47 9.81
C ILE A 42 -20.85 2.77 11.09
N LYS A 43 -21.49 3.10 12.22
CA LYS A 43 -21.16 2.52 13.52
C LYS A 43 -21.26 0.99 13.48
N ALA A 44 -22.34 0.45 12.92
CA ALA A 44 -22.53 -0.99 12.77
C ALA A 44 -21.45 -1.64 11.88
N ALA A 45 -21.04 -0.99 10.78
CA ALA A 45 -19.99 -1.50 9.90
C ALA A 45 -18.63 -1.58 10.60
N PHE A 46 -18.26 -0.57 11.40
CA PHE A 46 -17.02 -0.61 12.20
C PHE A 46 -17.08 -1.68 13.29
N GLU A 47 -18.19 -1.80 14.01
CA GLU A 47 -18.38 -2.84 15.03
C GLU A 47 -18.31 -4.26 14.44
N GLU A 48 -18.76 -4.47 13.21
CA GLU A 48 -18.63 -5.76 12.52
C GLU A 48 -17.20 -6.03 12.05
N ALA A 49 -16.52 -5.03 11.48
CA ALA A 49 -15.13 -5.14 11.08
C ALA A 49 -14.21 -5.45 12.27
N ASP A 50 -14.47 -4.85 13.44
CA ASP A 50 -13.72 -5.11 14.67
C ASP A 50 -13.87 -6.57 15.17
N LYS A 51 -14.98 -7.25 14.85
CA LYS A 51 -15.16 -8.69 15.14
C LYS A 51 -14.43 -9.56 14.13
N GLU A 52 -14.39 -9.14 12.86
CA GLU A 52 -13.77 -9.90 11.78
C GLU A 52 -12.25 -9.85 11.81
N ILE A 53 -11.64 -8.80 12.36
CA ILE A 53 -10.19 -8.76 12.61
C ILE A 53 -9.90 -9.77 13.72
N PRO A 54 -9.48 -11.01 13.40
CA PRO A 54 -9.03 -11.91 14.45
C PRO A 54 -7.80 -11.20 15.03
N ASN A 55 -7.58 -11.29 16.34
CA ASN A 55 -6.33 -10.86 16.97
C ASN A 55 -5.15 -11.38 16.13
N ILE A 56 -4.67 -10.58 15.19
CA ILE A 56 -3.63 -10.99 14.27
C ILE A 56 -2.45 -11.22 15.18
N SER A 57 -1.99 -12.47 15.23
CA SER A 57 -0.86 -12.80 16.09
C SER A 57 0.26 -11.85 15.69
N THR A 58 0.71 -11.02 16.63
CA THR A 58 1.82 -10.10 16.42
C THR A 58 3.13 -10.86 16.17
N SER A 59 3.11 -12.19 16.26
CA SER A 59 4.16 -13.06 15.77
C SER A 59 4.17 -13.10 14.24
N TYR A 60 5.11 -12.39 13.63
CA TYR A 60 5.51 -12.66 12.26
C TYR A 60 6.47 -13.86 12.26
N GLU A 61 6.14 -14.92 11.51
CA GLU A 61 7.07 -16.01 11.26
C GLU A 61 7.78 -15.76 9.93
N LYS A 62 9.12 -15.77 9.95
CA LYS A 62 9.90 -15.67 8.71
C LYS A 62 9.84 -17.03 8.02
N ASN A 63 8.95 -17.17 7.04
CA ASN A 63 8.89 -18.38 6.22
C ASN A 63 10.18 -18.50 5.39
N SER A 64 11.02 -19.50 5.71
CA SER A 64 12.29 -19.74 5.02
C SER A 64 12.13 -20.10 3.54
N ASP A 65 10.95 -20.62 3.18
CA ASP A 65 10.63 -21.05 1.81
C ASP A 65 9.96 -19.93 1.01
N ALA A 66 9.66 -18.78 1.62
CA ALA A 66 9.11 -17.62 0.94
C ALA A 66 10.20 -16.89 0.13
N VAL A 67 10.49 -17.41 -1.08
CA VAL A 67 11.47 -16.85 -2.04
C VAL A 67 11.12 -15.42 -2.51
N TYR A 68 9.90 -14.95 -2.24
CA TYR A 68 9.36 -13.68 -2.74
C TYR A 68 9.43 -12.50 -1.77
N THR A 69 9.74 -12.71 -0.48
CA THR A 69 9.70 -11.63 0.52
C THR A 69 10.95 -10.74 0.52
N SER A 70 11.99 -11.11 -0.24
CA SER A 70 13.26 -10.39 -0.27
C SER A 70 13.94 -10.35 -1.63
N ARG A 71 13.24 -10.76 -2.71
CA ARG A 71 13.80 -10.64 -4.06
C ARG A 71 13.72 -9.18 -4.49
N ALA A 72 14.85 -8.58 -4.82
CA ALA A 72 14.88 -7.26 -5.44
C ALA A 72 13.90 -7.26 -6.62
N PHE A 73 12.93 -6.34 -6.60
CA PHE A 73 12.01 -6.17 -7.71
C PHE A 73 12.82 -5.74 -8.93
N THR A 74 13.14 -6.70 -9.81
CA THR A 74 13.65 -6.39 -11.14
C THR A 74 12.45 -5.99 -11.97
N PHE A 75 12.13 -4.70 -11.95
CA PHE A 75 11.18 -4.13 -12.89
C PHE A 75 11.74 -4.35 -14.30
N SER A 76 11.15 -5.25 -15.07
CA SER A 76 11.39 -5.25 -16.51
C SER A 76 10.86 -3.93 -17.08
N ASN A 77 11.47 -3.43 -18.16
CA ASN A 77 11.01 -2.23 -18.88
C ASN A 77 9.57 -2.31 -19.43
N SER A 78 8.84 -3.38 -19.11
CA SER A 78 7.50 -3.74 -19.59
C SER A 78 6.38 -3.31 -18.65
N LEU A 79 6.68 -2.68 -17.50
CA LEU A 79 5.61 -2.25 -16.59
C LEU A 79 4.79 -1.13 -17.23
N PRO A 80 3.45 -1.20 -17.13
CA PRO A 80 2.62 -0.08 -17.53
C PRO A 80 3.05 1.16 -16.73
N LYS A 81 3.15 2.31 -17.42
CA LYS A 81 3.51 3.56 -16.77
C LYS A 81 2.53 3.82 -15.62
N PRO A 82 3.02 4.06 -14.39
CA PRO A 82 2.12 4.41 -13.30
C PRO A 82 1.37 5.68 -13.68
N VAL A 83 0.08 5.72 -13.40
CA VAL A 83 -0.84 6.82 -13.76
C VAL A 83 -0.40 8.16 -13.12
N ASN A 84 0.44 8.06 -12.09
CA ASN A 84 1.06 9.10 -11.27
C ASN A 84 2.56 9.32 -11.62
N SER A 85 3.00 8.91 -12.81
CA SER A 85 4.41 8.96 -13.25
C SER A 85 5.07 10.34 -13.19
N SER A 86 4.34 11.45 -13.23
CA SER A 86 4.92 12.80 -13.07
C SER A 86 5.35 13.14 -11.64
N ILE A 87 4.76 12.50 -10.63
CA ILE A 87 5.09 12.73 -9.20
C ILE A 87 6.16 11.73 -8.73
N ILE A 88 6.15 10.51 -9.26
CA ILE A 88 7.10 9.47 -8.84
C ILE A 88 8.50 9.72 -9.40
N THR A 89 8.63 10.29 -10.61
CA THR A 89 9.95 10.60 -11.20
C THR A 89 10.76 11.58 -10.38
N SER A 90 10.15 12.52 -9.65
CA SER A 90 10.90 13.42 -8.76
C SER A 90 11.46 12.71 -7.53
N TYR A 91 10.75 11.69 -6.99
CA TYR A 91 11.25 10.89 -5.87
C TYR A 91 12.34 9.90 -6.29
N VAL A 92 12.22 9.28 -7.47
CA VAL A 92 13.23 8.34 -7.98
C VAL A 92 14.53 9.04 -8.40
N ASN A 93 14.44 10.31 -8.83
CA ASN A 93 15.61 11.11 -9.19
C ASN A 93 16.19 11.93 -8.03
N ASN A 94 15.55 11.92 -6.86
CA ASN A 94 16.14 12.56 -5.69
C ASN A 94 17.11 11.57 -5.05
N GLU A 95 18.38 11.94 -5.01
CA GLU A 95 19.50 11.27 -4.35
C GLU A 95 19.34 11.22 -2.82
N VAL A 96 18.12 11.21 -2.29
CA VAL A 96 17.85 10.99 -0.88
C VAL A 96 17.90 9.49 -0.65
N CYS A 97 19.12 9.00 -0.44
CA CYS A 97 19.32 7.71 0.23
C CYS A 97 18.63 7.80 1.60
N ASP A 98 17.43 7.24 1.71
CA ASP A 98 16.86 6.92 3.00
C ASP A 98 17.84 5.96 3.67
N SER A 99 18.50 6.42 4.74
CA SER A 99 19.59 5.70 5.40
C SER A 99 19.14 4.34 5.95
N ARG A 100 17.84 4.11 6.06
CA ARG A 100 17.22 2.84 6.46
C ARG A 100 17.21 1.77 5.35
N LEU A 101 17.48 2.15 4.10
CA LEU A 101 17.56 1.24 2.94
C LEU A 101 18.98 0.73 2.67
N ILE A 102 19.99 1.27 3.36
CA ILE A 102 21.40 0.92 3.18
C ILE A 102 21.67 -0.52 3.64
N ASP A 103 20.99 -0.98 4.69
CA ASP A 103 21.12 -2.36 5.22
C ASP A 103 20.52 -3.42 4.27
N LEU A 104 19.77 -3.01 3.25
CA LEU A 104 19.17 -3.90 2.24
C LEU A 104 20.03 -4.07 0.98
N LYS A 105 21.21 -3.43 0.93
CA LYS A 105 22.14 -3.52 -0.20
C LYS A 105 22.81 -4.90 -0.23
N VAL A 106 22.14 -5.86 -0.86
CA VAL A 106 22.72 -7.16 -1.21
C VAL A 106 23.77 -6.94 -2.30
N SER A 107 25.04 -7.26 -2.00
CA SER A 107 26.14 -7.18 -2.96
C SER A 107 25.93 -8.14 -4.13
N ASN A 108 25.65 -7.61 -5.33
CA ASN A 108 25.56 -8.35 -6.60
C ASN A 108 26.94 -8.92 -7.02
N SER A 109 27.47 -9.91 -6.29
CA SER A 109 28.75 -10.56 -6.59
C SER A 109 28.60 -12.02 -7.05
N ILE A 110 27.47 -12.37 -7.66
CA ILE A 110 27.35 -13.66 -8.35
C ILE A 110 28.02 -13.52 -9.71
N GLN A 111 29.32 -13.84 -9.77
CA GLN A 111 30.05 -14.03 -11.01
C GLN A 111 29.37 -15.14 -11.83
N LEU A 112 28.77 -14.76 -12.96
CA LEU A 112 28.42 -15.66 -14.05
C LEU A 112 29.73 -16.30 -14.54
N ARG A 113 29.86 -17.63 -14.42
CA ARG A 113 30.88 -18.39 -15.15
C ARG A 113 30.33 -18.64 -16.55
N ASP A 114 30.95 -18.02 -17.54
CA ASP A 114 30.76 -18.37 -18.94
C ASP A 114 31.32 -19.78 -19.17
N THR A 115 30.46 -20.73 -19.52
CA THR A 115 30.89 -22.02 -20.10
C THR A 115 30.84 -21.87 -21.62
N ASP A 116 32.00 -21.56 -22.21
CA ASP A 116 32.25 -21.75 -23.63
C ASP A 116 32.60 -23.23 -23.86
N ASP A 117 31.64 -24.02 -24.34
CA ASP A 117 31.93 -25.33 -24.93
C ASP A 117 32.14 -25.18 -26.44
N GLU A 118 33.40 -25.28 -26.85
CA GLU A 118 33.85 -25.55 -28.23
C GLU A 118 33.20 -26.84 -28.76
N ILE A 119 32.38 -26.73 -29.80
CA ILE A 119 32.05 -27.89 -30.65
C ILE A 119 32.97 -27.85 -31.86
N LYS A 120 33.82 -28.87 -31.92
CA LYS A 120 34.81 -29.16 -32.97
C LYS A 120 34.18 -29.90 -34.15
#